data_AF-A0A832HX56-F1
#
_entry.id   AF-A0A832HX56-F1
#
_cell.length_a   1.000
_cell.length_b   1.000
_cell.length_c   1.000
_cell.angle_alpha   90.00
_cell.angle_beta   90.00
_cell.angle_gamma   90.00
#
_symmetry.space_group_name_H-M   'P 1'
#
loop_
_entity.id
_entity.type
_entity.pdbx_description
1 polymer ?
#
loop_
_entity_poly.entity_id
_entity_poly.type
_entity_poly.pdbx_seq_one_letter_code
_entity_poly.pdbx_strand_id
1 'polypeptide(L)'
;MTINKSKISYKIWIEYEGKPVLGKGGAKILEQIEKEKSISKAAEKLGMSYRYVWSYLKKIEKTLSEPMIETYRGGKFGGGGAKLTKQGKKLLDDYKRAEDYLAKALARKF
;
A
#
# COMPACT_ATOMS: atom_id res chain seq x y z
N MET A 1 -5.05 -38.36 -3.31
CA MET A 1 -5.05 -36.90 -3.58
C MET A 1 -3.70 -36.54 -4.19
N THR A 2 -3.65 -36.38 -5.51
CA THR A 2 -2.40 -36.20 -6.25
C THR A 2 -1.91 -34.76 -6.11
N ILE A 3 -0.67 -34.57 -5.67
CA ILE A 3 0.02 -33.27 -5.46
C ILE A 3 0.18 -32.46 -6.78
N ASN A 4 -0.30 -32.99 -7.91
CA ASN A 4 -0.08 -32.52 -9.29
C ASN A 4 -0.73 -31.17 -9.69
N LYS A 5 -1.26 -30.38 -8.75
CA LYS A 5 -1.79 -29.02 -8.99
C LYS A 5 -1.37 -28.01 -7.92
N SER A 6 -0.25 -28.23 -7.23
CA SER A 6 0.25 -27.25 -6.26
C SER A 6 0.83 -26.02 -6.98
N LYS A 7 0.51 -24.82 -6.49
CA LYS A 7 1.08 -23.54 -6.94
C LYS A 7 1.85 -22.92 -5.79
N ILE A 8 3.11 -22.56 -6.02
CA ILE A 8 3.91 -21.83 -5.04
C ILE A 8 3.27 -20.45 -4.81
N SER A 9 3.03 -20.14 -3.54
CA SER A 9 2.49 -18.87 -3.09
C SER A 9 3.43 -18.25 -2.07
N TYR A 10 3.57 -16.93 -2.10
CA TYR A 10 4.43 -16.17 -1.20
C TYR A 10 3.73 -14.89 -0.75
N LYS A 11 4.19 -14.34 0.37
CA LYS A 11 3.81 -13.01 0.85
C LYS A 11 5.09 -12.26 1.17
N ILE A 12 5.11 -10.99 0.79
CA ILE A 12 6.18 -10.07 1.18
C ILE A 12 5.62 -8.89 1.93
N TRP A 13 6.45 -8.36 2.82
CA TRP A 13 6.24 -7.10 3.50
C TRP A 13 7.59 -6.42 3.73
N ILE A 14 7.55 -5.08 3.80
CA ILE A 14 8.68 -4.23 4.18
C ILE A 14 8.61 -4.02 5.69
N GLU A 15 9.76 -4.14 6.35
CA GLU A 15 9.94 -3.84 7.76
C GLU A 15 10.84 -2.63 7.96
N TYR A 16 10.65 -1.95 9.08
CA TYR A 16 11.53 -0.89 9.57
C TYR A 16 11.73 -1.12 11.07
N GLU A 17 12.99 -1.25 11.51
CA GLU A 17 13.35 -1.55 12.91
C GLU A 17 12.57 -2.75 13.50
N GLY A 18 12.46 -3.84 12.73
CA GLY A 18 11.75 -5.05 13.13
C GLY A 18 10.22 -4.91 13.21
N LYS A 19 9.65 -3.80 12.74
CA LYS A 19 8.20 -3.56 12.70
C LYS A 19 7.70 -3.62 11.26
N PRO A 20 6.58 -4.32 10.99
CA PRO A 20 6.00 -4.36 9.64
C PRO A 20 5.40 -3.01 9.26
N VAL A 21 5.84 -2.49 8.11
CA VAL A 21 5.41 -1.20 7.56
C VAL A 21 4.44 -1.41 6.41
N LEU A 22 4.86 -2.10 5.35
CA LEU A 22 4.08 -2.20 4.12
C LEU A 22 3.99 -3.64 3.61
N GLY A 23 2.78 -4.20 3.65
CA GLY A 23 2.44 -5.45 2.95
C GLY A 23 1.52 -5.20 1.76
N LYS A 24 1.03 -6.27 1.12
CA LYS A 24 0.18 -6.20 -0.08
C LYS A 24 -1.05 -5.31 0.07
N GLY A 25 -1.72 -5.39 1.21
CA GLY A 25 -2.90 -4.56 1.49
C GLY A 25 -2.55 -3.07 1.58
N GLY A 26 -1.46 -2.74 2.26
CA GLY A 26 -0.98 -1.36 2.35
C GLY A 26 -0.49 -0.81 1.03
N ALA A 27 0.22 -1.62 0.23
CA ALA A 27 0.65 -1.22 -1.10
C ALA A 27 -0.56 -0.88 -2.00
N LYS A 28 -1.65 -1.67 -1.93
CA LYS A 28 -2.92 -1.36 -2.62
C LYS A 28 -3.55 -0.06 -2.13
N ILE A 29 -3.49 0.23 -0.83
CA ILE A 29 -3.96 1.51 -0.27
C ILE A 29 -3.19 2.68 -0.88
N LEU A 30 -1.86 2.65 -0.81
CA LEU A 30 -1.03 3.73 -1.35
C LEU A 30 -1.23 3.90 -2.86
N GLU A 31 -1.30 2.78 -3.60
CA GLU A 31 -1.55 2.80 -5.03
C GLU A 31 -2.91 3.41 -5.39
N GLN A 32 -3.98 3.09 -4.66
CA GLN A 32 -5.29 3.67 -4.94
C GLN A 32 -5.38 5.13 -4.54
N ILE A 33 -4.72 5.55 -3.47
CA ILE A 33 -4.61 6.99 -3.13
C ILE A 33 -3.88 7.73 -4.24
N GLU A 34 -2.82 7.15 -4.80
CA GLU A 34 -2.08 7.75 -5.90
C GLU A 34 -2.93 7.89 -7.18
N LYS A 35 -3.83 6.94 -7.46
CA LYS A 35 -4.74 6.97 -8.60
C LYS A 35 -5.91 7.93 -8.39
N GLU A 36 -6.63 7.79 -7.28
CA GLU A 36 -7.87 8.50 -7.01
C GLU A 36 -7.64 9.93 -6.49
N LYS A 37 -6.42 10.22 -6.03
CA LYS A 37 -6.05 11.47 -5.36
C LYS A 37 -6.96 11.80 -4.15
N SER A 38 -7.51 10.76 -3.51
CA SER A 38 -8.45 10.85 -2.39
C SER A 38 -8.44 9.57 -1.55
N ILE A 39 -8.44 9.73 -0.22
CA ILE A 39 -8.48 8.61 0.73
C ILE A 39 -9.87 7.97 0.76
N SER A 40 -10.94 8.77 0.67
CA SER A 40 -12.32 8.25 0.70
C SER A 40 -12.62 7.40 -0.53
N LYS A 41 -12.25 7.88 -1.72
CA LYS A 41 -12.38 7.11 -2.96
C LYS A 41 -11.51 5.85 -2.96
N ALA A 42 -10.27 5.95 -2.46
CA ALA A 42 -9.41 4.77 -2.34
C ALA A 42 -10.01 3.71 -1.39
N ALA A 43 -10.56 4.14 -0.25
CA ALA A 43 -11.24 3.25 0.69
C ALA A 43 -12.46 2.57 0.05
N GLU A 44 -13.31 3.34 -0.63
CA GLU A 44 -14.49 2.85 -1.36
C GLU A 44 -14.09 1.81 -2.43
N LYS A 45 -13.11 2.13 -3.29
CA LYS A 45 -12.61 1.24 -4.35
C LYS A 45 -12.01 -0.06 -3.81
N LEU A 46 -11.49 -0.03 -2.58
CA LEU A 46 -10.90 -1.20 -1.93
C LEU A 46 -11.90 -1.97 -1.06
N GLY A 47 -13.16 -1.51 -0.95
CA GLY A 47 -14.14 -2.10 -0.04
C GLY A 47 -13.74 -1.98 1.43
N MET A 48 -12.98 -0.94 1.78
CA MET A 48 -12.47 -0.68 3.12
C MET A 48 -13.17 0.54 3.72
N SER A 49 -13.28 0.58 5.06
CA SER A 49 -13.75 1.79 5.71
C SER A 49 -12.68 2.89 5.63
N TYR A 50 -13.11 4.15 5.49
CA TYR A 50 -12.22 5.30 5.55
C TYR A 50 -11.35 5.27 6.83
N ARG A 51 -11.97 4.94 7.98
CA ARG A 51 -11.27 4.82 9.27
C ARG A 51 -10.14 3.80 9.22
N TYR A 52 -10.36 2.63 8.60
CA TYR A 52 -9.32 1.61 8.46
C TYR A 52 -8.14 2.14 7.65
N VAL A 53 -8.41 2.72 6.48
CA VAL A 53 -7.35 3.28 5.61
C VAL A 53 -6.58 4.39 6.32
N TRP A 54 -7.30 5.32 6.97
CA TRP A 54 -6.68 6.40 7.74
C TRP A 54 -5.81 5.89 8.89
N SER A 55 -6.31 4.95 9.69
CA SER A 55 -5.54 4.33 10.78
C SER A 55 -4.32 3.58 10.28
N TYR A 56 -4.42 2.91 9.13
CA TYR A 56 -3.29 2.26 8.48
C TYR A 56 -2.20 3.27 8.11
N LEU A 57 -2.57 4.37 7.45
CA LEU A 57 -1.64 5.44 7.08
C LEU A 57 -0.96 6.06 8.31
N LYS A 58 -1.72 6.35 9.36
CA LYS A 58 -1.15 6.91 10.60
C LYS A 58 -0.20 5.94 11.29
N LYS A 59 -0.46 4.63 11.21
CA LYS A 59 0.44 3.61 11.74
C LYS A 59 1.77 3.61 11.00
N ILE A 60 1.76 3.60 9.67
CA ILE A 60 3.01 3.57 8.88
C ILE A 60 3.82 4.87 9.05
N GLU A 61 3.15 6.02 9.10
CA GLU A 61 3.80 7.32 9.34
C GLU A 61 4.47 7.35 10.71
N LYS A 62 3.80 6.82 11.75
CA LYS A 62 4.37 6.72 13.09
C LYS A 62 5.57 5.78 13.15
N THR A 63 5.53 4.66 12.42
CA THR A 63 6.66 3.71 12.40
C THR A 63 7.87 4.29 11.68
N LEU A 64 7.66 5.06 10.62
CA LEU A 64 8.74 5.63 9.80
C LEU A 64 9.18 7.03 10.24
N SER A 65 8.44 7.67 11.16
CA SER A 65 8.63 9.09 11.54
C SER A 65 8.58 10.06 10.34
N GLU A 66 7.86 9.70 9.28
CA GLU A 66 7.79 10.43 8.01
C GLU A 66 6.35 10.43 7.48
N PRO A 67 5.86 11.55 6.91
CA PRO A 67 4.54 11.58 6.30
C PRO A 67 4.54 10.77 5.00
N MET A 68 3.54 9.90 4.83
CA MET A 68 3.37 9.08 3.62
C MET A 68 2.38 9.71 2.65
N ILE A 69 1.52 10.60 3.16
CA ILE A 69 0.52 11.31 2.39
C ILE A 69 0.47 12.80 2.73
N GLU A 70 0.29 13.62 1.70
CA GLU A 70 -0.12 15.01 1.83
C GLU A 70 -1.63 15.10 1.66
N THR A 71 -2.31 15.85 2.54
CA THR A 71 -3.76 16.08 2.44
C THR A 71 -4.05 17.56 2.26
N TYR A 72 -5.04 17.89 1.43
CA TYR A 72 -5.55 19.25 1.27
C TYR A 72 -7.03 19.28 1.62
N ARG A 73 -7.43 20.33 2.32
CA ARG A 73 -8.83 20.54 2.70
C ARG A 73 -9.62 21.08 1.51
N GLY A 74 -10.80 20.52 1.27
CA GLY A 74 -11.79 21.11 0.38
C GLY A 74 -12.47 22.29 1.04
N GLY A 75 -12.81 23.31 0.26
CA GLY A 75 -13.57 24.47 0.71
C GLY A 75 -15.06 24.15 0.96
N LYS A 76 -15.88 25.22 0.98
CA LYS A 76 -17.31 25.25 1.38
C LYS A 76 -18.22 24.23 0.67
N PHE A 77 -17.82 23.71 -0.50
CA PHE A 77 -18.59 22.74 -1.30
C PHE A 77 -18.12 21.28 -1.13
N GLY A 78 -17.20 21.02 -0.19
CA GLY A 78 -16.66 19.68 0.05
C GLY A 78 -15.58 19.26 -0.95
N GLY A 79 -14.87 18.18 -0.62
CA GLY A 79 -13.81 17.61 -1.45
C GLY A 79 -12.40 17.99 -1.00
N GLY A 80 -11.93 17.36 0.07
CA GLY A 80 -10.49 17.25 0.31
C GLY A 80 -9.87 16.16 -0.56
N GLY A 81 -8.57 16.21 -0.74
CA GLY A 81 -7.87 15.13 -1.43
C GLY A 81 -6.54 14.80 -0.79
N ALA A 82 -5.90 13.79 -1.35
CA ALA A 82 -4.67 13.24 -0.83
C ALA A 82 -3.73 12.83 -1.96
N LYS A 83 -2.43 12.99 -1.74
CA LYS A 83 -1.37 12.54 -2.65
C LYS A 83 -0.31 11.83 -1.84
N LEU A 84 0.39 10.88 -2.45
CA LEU A 84 1.59 10.33 -1.81
C LEU A 84 2.67 11.41 -1.73
N THR A 85 3.38 11.46 -0.61
CA THR A 85 4.64 12.22 -0.51
C THR A 85 5.71 11.54 -1.34
N LYS A 86 6.89 12.17 -1.49
CA LYS A 86 8.05 11.51 -2.13
C LYS A 86 8.41 10.20 -1.41
N GLN A 87 8.36 10.19 -0.08
CA GLN A 87 8.63 9.04 0.77
C GLN A 87 7.55 7.96 0.59
N GLY A 88 6.26 8.33 0.58
CA GLY A 88 5.16 7.39 0.35
C GLY A 88 5.23 6.73 -1.03
N LYS A 89 5.60 7.50 -2.06
CA LYS A 89 5.83 6.98 -3.42
C LYS A 89 7.03 6.03 -3.45
N LYS A 90 8.15 6.41 -2.85
CA LYS A 90 9.34 5.55 -2.76
C LYS A 90 9.03 4.22 -2.08
N LEU A 91 8.30 4.24 -0.97
CA LEU A 91 7.92 3.03 -0.23
C LEU A 91 7.04 2.09 -1.09
N LEU A 92 6.09 2.65 -1.84
CA LEU A 92 5.25 1.89 -2.78
C LEU A 92 6.08 1.30 -3.92
N ASP A 93 7.01 2.08 -4.48
CA ASP A 93 7.87 1.64 -5.57
C ASP A 93 8.84 0.54 -5.12
N ASP A 94 9.42 0.65 -3.93
CA ASP A 94 10.26 -0.39 -3.30
C ASP A 94 9.48 -1.70 -3.16
N TYR A 95 8.23 -1.64 -2.67
CA TYR A 95 7.37 -2.82 -2.56
C TYR A 95 7.08 -3.46 -3.93
N LYS A 96 6.67 -2.65 -4.91
CA LYS A 96 6.33 -3.13 -6.25
C LYS A 96 7.53 -3.77 -6.95
N ARG A 97 8.73 -3.20 -6.81
CA ARG A 97 9.96 -3.77 -7.35
C ARG A 97 10.27 -5.13 -6.73
N ALA A 98 10.13 -5.26 -5.41
CA ALA A 98 10.34 -6.54 -4.74
C ALA A 98 9.28 -7.58 -5.15
N GLU A 99 8.01 -7.19 -5.26
CA GLU A 99 6.92 -8.09 -5.68
C GLU A 99 7.16 -8.60 -7.11
N ASP A 100 7.52 -7.72 -8.04
CA ASP A 100 7.82 -8.05 -9.43
C ASP A 100 9.06 -8.93 -9.58
N TYR A 101 10.14 -8.61 -8.85
CA TYR A 101 11.36 -9.41 -8.86
C TYR A 101 11.11 -10.85 -8.40
N LEU A 102 10.40 -11.01 -7.27
CA LEU A 102 10.07 -12.34 -6.74
C LEU A 102 9.07 -13.09 -7.64
N ALA A 103 8.11 -12.38 -8.23
CA ALA A 103 7.18 -12.97 -9.19
C ALA A 103 7.94 -13.56 -10.38
N LYS A 104 8.89 -12.80 -10.93
CA LYS A 104 9.74 -13.25 -12.04
C LYS A 104 10.67 -14.38 -11.65
N ALA A 105 11.27 -14.34 -10.45
CA ALA A 105 12.15 -15.39 -9.96
C ALA A 105 11.39 -16.72 -9.81
N LEU A 106 10.20 -16.69 -9.22
CA LEU A 106 9.37 -17.88 -9.02
C LEU A 106 8.71 -18.37 -10.32
N ALA A 107 8.44 -17.48 -11.28
CA ALA A 107 7.99 -17.87 -12.62
C ALA A 107 9.10 -18.53 -13.45
N ARG A 108 10.37 -18.20 -13.17
CA ARG A 108 11.53 -18.67 -13.95
C ARG A 108 12.00 -20.07 -13.64
N LYS A 109 11.54 -20.71 -12.55
CA LYS A 109 11.58 -22.17 -12.29
C LYS A 109 11.27 -22.47 -10.83
N PHE A 110 10.14 -23.13 -10.62
CA PHE A 110 10.05 -24.45 -9.97
C PHE A 110 9.22 -25.33 -10.90
#